data_AF-A0A352ITB7-F1
#
_entry.id   AF-A0A352ITB7-F1
#
_cell.length_a   1.000
_cell.length_b   1.000
_cell.length_c   1.000
_cell.angle_alpha   90.00
_cell.angle_beta   90.00
_cell.angle_gamma   90.00
#
_symmetry.space_group_name_H-M   'P 1'
#
loop_
_entity.id
_entity.type
_entity.pdbx_description
1 polymer ?
#
loop_
_entity_poly.entity_id
_entity_poly.type
_entity_poly.pdbx_seq_one_letter_code
_entity_poly.pdbx_strand_id
1 'polypeptide(L)'
;MKQLINPAIALMNRLPMVYKFSLISILFLLPIGGLSWLAISELNRSVQTMTRGVEGLEQLQQVDRLVDAAMDYRDYRSPAIIKDESAITAVSEEAATEIDSLLAALTAEERSFDTTGSWADQVEGLRQEWEALRADDNYQGSFDPQFKYYQEFVQKAQALLSATIEISGLGQGASRENQLILGLVQDSLPAARTVIGRAKSYGIFALVEGQVGYALSETLNEIYDQLTNRTSLLSPALALASEASPALANQAGNAIQRVDESLMVVRDHLDLNVITPMRLEMPWTEYDDLMSGQLAHYDDVKTAAFSVVDSNLRARLESEINQRRLIVVALIAVLLVVVYLYIGFFMSVRTAINRFSEAARNVAAGDMTTHISLRNRDELGELTTEFNNMTDRIAELIRSVSRTTADVDQQATRVNDTAAANSEAVARQMEESGQINEAMNQMVEAVHEVTESAHRVADSASNAEQDTETG
;
A
#
# COMPACT_ATOMS: atom_id res chain seq x y z
N MET A 1 3.26 37.96 2.40
CA MET A 1 2.31 36.81 2.48
C MET A 1 1.07 37.01 1.60
N LYS A 2 0.29 38.10 1.71
CA LYS A 2 -0.96 38.29 0.92
C LYS A 2 -0.77 38.23 -0.61
N GLN A 3 0.34 38.77 -1.14
CA GLN A 3 0.61 38.76 -2.59
C GLN A 3 0.86 37.36 -3.19
N LEU A 4 1.31 36.38 -2.38
CA LEU A 4 1.61 35.02 -2.84
C LEU A 4 0.34 34.17 -3.04
N ILE A 5 -0.73 34.48 -2.30
CA ILE A 5 -1.98 33.71 -2.28
C ILE A 5 -3.04 34.34 -3.21
N ASN A 6 -2.90 35.62 -3.55
CA ASN A 6 -3.80 36.35 -4.46
C ASN A 6 -4.14 35.62 -5.76
N PRO A 7 -3.20 34.99 -6.51
CA PRO A 7 -3.57 34.25 -7.72
C PRO A 7 -4.47 33.03 -7.42
N ALA A 8 -4.23 32.32 -6.30
CA ALA A 8 -5.06 31.21 -5.87
C ALA A 8 -6.47 31.68 -5.45
N ILE A 9 -6.56 32.80 -4.74
CA ILE A 9 -7.86 33.42 -4.38
C ILE A 9 -8.62 33.83 -5.65
N ALA A 10 -7.95 34.43 -6.63
CA ALA A 10 -8.56 34.84 -7.89
C ALA A 10 -9.11 33.65 -8.70
N LEU A 11 -8.38 32.53 -8.74
CA LEU A 11 -8.85 31.28 -9.36
C LEU A 11 -10.06 30.72 -8.61
N MET A 12 -9.95 30.59 -7.28
CA MET A 12 -11.00 30.02 -6.44
C MET A 12 -12.27 30.86 -6.44
N ASN A 13 -12.21 32.19 -6.60
CA ASN A 13 -13.40 33.03 -6.67
C ASN A 13 -14.19 32.88 -7.97
N ARG A 14 -13.58 32.36 -9.05
CA ARG A 14 -14.22 32.17 -10.35
C ARG A 14 -14.91 30.82 -10.51
N LEU A 15 -14.61 29.86 -9.64
CA LEU A 15 -15.16 28.52 -9.72
C LEU A 15 -16.48 28.40 -8.92
N PRO A 16 -17.51 27.71 -9.44
CA PRO A 16 -18.64 27.32 -8.62
C PRO A 16 -18.19 26.42 -7.48
N MET A 17 -18.94 26.42 -6.38
CA MET A 17 -18.65 25.67 -5.15
C MET A 17 -18.28 24.19 -5.40
N VAL A 18 -18.99 23.52 -6.32
CA VAL A 18 -18.71 22.13 -6.71
C VAL A 18 -17.29 21.97 -7.24
N TYR A 19 -16.88 22.83 -8.18
CA TYR A 19 -15.55 22.76 -8.79
C TYR A 19 -14.43 23.15 -7.83
N LYS A 20 -14.66 24.10 -6.91
CA LYS A 20 -13.70 24.39 -5.83
C LYS A 20 -13.40 23.14 -5.02
N PHE A 21 -14.44 22.44 -4.62
CA PHE A 21 -14.34 21.24 -3.81
C PHE A 21 -13.78 20.06 -4.57
N SER A 22 -14.18 19.84 -5.82
CA SER A 22 -13.58 18.80 -6.67
C SER A 22 -12.09 19.04 -6.91
N LEU A 23 -11.67 20.29 -7.14
CA LEU A 23 -10.27 20.64 -7.36
C LEU A 23 -9.41 20.32 -6.13
N ILE A 24 -9.85 20.75 -4.94
CA ILE A 24 -9.14 20.45 -3.68
C ILE A 24 -9.10 18.93 -3.44
N SER A 25 -10.21 18.22 -3.64
CA SER A 25 -10.26 16.77 -3.45
C SER A 25 -9.34 16.02 -4.39
N ILE A 26 -9.30 16.39 -5.68
CA ILE A 26 -8.37 15.77 -6.64
C ILE A 26 -6.93 16.04 -6.22
N LEU A 27 -6.62 17.26 -5.76
CA LEU A 27 -5.29 17.63 -5.29
C LEU A 27 -4.81 16.78 -4.10
N PHE A 28 -5.72 16.37 -3.21
CA PHE A 28 -5.39 15.49 -2.08
C PHE A 28 -5.46 14.00 -2.42
N LEU A 29 -6.41 13.59 -3.25
CA LEU A 29 -6.59 12.18 -3.65
C LEU A 29 -5.47 11.68 -4.56
N LEU A 30 -4.89 12.54 -5.41
CA LEU A 30 -3.78 12.16 -6.28
C LEU A 30 -2.53 11.71 -5.50
N PRO A 31 -1.98 12.49 -4.55
CA PRO A 31 -0.86 12.06 -3.73
C PRO A 31 -1.18 10.82 -2.89
N ILE A 32 -2.39 10.73 -2.31
CA ILE A 32 -2.81 9.57 -1.52
C ILE A 32 -2.88 8.32 -2.40
N GLY A 33 -3.46 8.43 -3.60
CA GLY A 33 -3.53 7.35 -4.58
C GLY A 33 -2.15 6.93 -5.04
N GLY A 34 -1.25 7.88 -5.31
CA GLY A 34 0.13 7.61 -5.71
C GLY A 34 0.94 6.90 -4.61
N LEU A 35 0.85 7.37 -3.36
CA LEU A 35 1.51 6.73 -2.21
C LEU A 35 0.93 5.35 -1.92
N SER A 36 -0.39 5.19 -2.03
CA SER A 36 -1.07 3.89 -1.88
C SER A 36 -0.62 2.91 -2.96
N TRP A 37 -0.54 3.36 -4.21
CA TRP A 37 -0.05 2.57 -5.32
C TRP A 37 1.41 2.16 -5.13
N LEU A 38 2.27 3.09 -4.69
CA LEU A 38 3.67 2.79 -4.38
C LEU A 38 3.79 1.74 -3.28
N ALA A 39 3.07 1.90 -2.17
CA ALA A 39 3.07 0.93 -1.07
C ALA A 39 2.58 -0.46 -1.50
N ILE A 40 1.48 -0.53 -2.27
CA ILE A 40 0.95 -1.79 -2.79
C ILE A 40 1.93 -2.43 -3.79
N SER A 41 2.56 -1.63 -4.64
CA SER A 41 3.59 -2.10 -5.57
C SER A 41 4.78 -2.71 -4.83
N GLU A 42 5.22 -2.10 -3.74
CA GLU A 42 6.33 -2.61 -2.94
C GLU A 42 5.98 -3.93 -2.26
N LEU A 43 4.78 -4.03 -1.66
CA LEU A 43 4.32 -5.30 -1.08
C LEU A 43 4.12 -6.39 -2.13
N ASN A 44 3.65 -6.05 -3.33
CA ASN A 44 3.54 -7.02 -4.42
C ASN A 44 4.91 -7.52 -4.88
N ARG A 45 5.93 -6.66 -4.94
CA ARG A 45 7.31 -7.08 -5.22
C ARG A 45 7.84 -8.02 -4.14
N SER A 46 7.64 -7.69 -2.86
CA SER A 46 8.02 -8.56 -1.72
C SER A 46 7.39 -9.95 -1.84
N VAL A 47 6.07 -10.02 -2.06
CA VAL A 47 5.33 -11.28 -2.23
C VAL A 47 5.83 -12.06 -3.45
N GLN A 48 6.09 -11.38 -4.57
CA GLN A 48 6.58 -12.04 -5.78
C GLN A 48 7.99 -12.61 -5.58
N THR A 49 8.90 -11.87 -4.94
CA THR A 49 10.23 -12.36 -4.59
C THR A 49 10.15 -13.59 -3.70
N MET A 50 9.28 -13.57 -2.68
CA MET A 50 9.12 -14.71 -1.79
C MET A 50 8.49 -15.93 -2.48
N THR A 51 7.54 -15.69 -3.40
CA THR A 51 6.93 -16.75 -4.23
C THR A 51 7.98 -17.43 -5.11
N ARG A 52 8.86 -16.65 -5.75
CA ARG A 52 10.00 -17.15 -6.51
C ARG A 52 10.98 -17.94 -5.65
N GLY A 53 11.21 -17.51 -4.41
CA GLY A 53 12.02 -18.27 -3.46
C GLY A 53 11.43 -19.64 -3.15
N VAL A 54 10.11 -19.74 -2.92
CA VAL A 54 9.44 -21.03 -2.68
C VAL A 54 9.52 -21.96 -3.89
N GLU A 55 9.23 -21.47 -5.09
CA GLU A 55 9.38 -22.25 -6.33
C GLU A 55 10.85 -22.66 -6.57
N GLY A 56 11.78 -21.73 -6.30
CA GLY A 56 13.21 -21.99 -6.40
C GLY A 56 13.70 -23.06 -5.44
N LEU A 57 13.11 -23.18 -4.25
CA LEU A 57 13.46 -24.22 -3.29
C LEU A 57 13.05 -25.61 -3.79
N GLU A 58 11.88 -25.71 -4.41
CA GLU A 58 11.41 -26.95 -5.02
C GLU A 58 12.36 -27.42 -6.12
N GLN A 59 12.81 -26.50 -6.98
CA GLN A 59 13.81 -26.84 -8.01
C GLN A 59 15.18 -27.13 -7.40
N LEU A 60 15.57 -26.40 -6.34
CA LEU A 60 16.82 -26.67 -5.63
C LEU A 60 16.88 -28.09 -5.08
N GLN A 61 15.77 -28.60 -4.55
CA GLN A 61 15.67 -29.99 -4.08
C GLN A 61 15.84 -31.00 -5.23
N GLN A 62 15.30 -30.71 -6.42
CA GLN A 62 15.51 -31.56 -7.60
C GLN A 62 16.97 -31.53 -8.07
N VAL A 63 17.60 -30.35 -8.06
CA VAL A 63 19.00 -30.20 -8.43
C VAL A 63 19.93 -30.86 -7.40
N ASP A 64 19.60 -30.83 -6.10
CA ASP A 64 20.35 -31.56 -5.07
C ASP A 64 20.28 -33.08 -5.29
N ARG A 65 19.10 -33.62 -5.62
CA ARG A 65 18.97 -35.03 -6.02
C ARG A 65 19.76 -35.36 -7.28
N LEU A 66 19.84 -34.43 -8.24
CA LEU A 66 20.65 -34.60 -9.45
C LEU A 66 22.14 -34.68 -9.10
N VAL A 67 22.60 -33.85 -8.14
CA VAL A 67 23.97 -33.91 -7.63
C VAL A 67 24.26 -35.25 -6.97
N ASP A 68 23.37 -35.75 -6.12
CA ASP A 68 23.53 -37.08 -5.50
C ASP A 68 23.57 -38.19 -6.54
N ALA A 69 22.62 -38.21 -7.49
CA ALA A 69 22.57 -39.22 -8.54
C ALA A 69 23.83 -39.16 -9.43
N ALA A 70 24.35 -37.96 -9.71
CA ALA A 70 25.63 -37.78 -10.40
C ALA A 70 26.82 -38.31 -9.60
N MET A 71 26.84 -38.11 -8.28
CA MET A 71 27.87 -38.67 -7.40
C MET A 71 27.78 -40.20 -7.35
N ASP A 72 26.58 -40.76 -7.23
CA ASP A 72 26.37 -42.20 -7.19
C ASP A 72 26.77 -42.82 -8.54
N TYR A 73 26.40 -42.20 -9.68
CA TYR A 73 26.85 -42.60 -11.00
C TYR A 73 28.38 -42.61 -11.09
N ARG A 74 29.05 -41.51 -10.69
CA ARG A 74 30.53 -41.44 -10.63
C ARG A 74 31.09 -42.59 -9.79
N ASP A 75 30.55 -42.80 -8.59
CA ASP A 75 31.12 -43.71 -7.60
C ASP A 75 31.04 -45.18 -8.04
N TYR A 76 29.94 -45.59 -8.68
CA TYR A 76 29.76 -46.95 -9.20
C TYR A 76 30.29 -47.13 -10.63
N ARG A 77 30.12 -46.15 -11.52
CA ARG A 77 30.55 -46.28 -12.92
C ARG A 77 32.07 -46.33 -13.06
N SER A 78 32.80 -45.62 -12.20
CA SER A 78 34.27 -45.61 -12.19
C SER A 78 34.88 -47.01 -12.09
N PRO A 79 34.52 -47.85 -11.09
CA PRO A 79 35.01 -49.23 -11.04
C PRO A 79 34.38 -50.12 -12.12
N ALA A 80 33.12 -49.92 -12.49
CA ALA A 80 32.40 -50.76 -13.46
C ALA A 80 33.01 -50.76 -14.87
N ILE A 81 33.53 -49.63 -15.35
CA ILE A 81 34.19 -49.57 -16.68
C ILE A 81 35.48 -50.40 -16.72
N ILE A 82 36.19 -50.48 -15.59
CA ILE A 82 37.50 -51.13 -15.53
C ILE A 82 37.35 -52.62 -15.23
N LYS A 83 36.34 -52.96 -14.43
CA LYS A 83 36.02 -54.32 -14.00
C LYS A 83 34.60 -54.60 -14.44
N ASP A 84 34.46 -55.47 -15.45
CA ASP A 84 33.18 -55.92 -16.01
C ASP A 84 32.38 -56.75 -14.98
N GLU A 85 31.90 -56.06 -13.95
CA GLU A 85 31.10 -56.59 -12.87
C GLU A 85 29.66 -56.14 -13.10
N SER A 86 28.81 -57.08 -13.55
CA SER A 86 27.44 -56.80 -13.96
C SER A 86 26.60 -56.17 -12.86
N ALA A 87 26.90 -56.49 -11.59
CA ALA A 87 26.20 -55.94 -10.44
C ALA A 87 26.48 -54.45 -10.24
N ILE A 88 27.76 -54.02 -10.29
CA ILE A 88 28.13 -52.60 -10.16
C ILE A 88 27.60 -51.80 -11.35
N THR A 89 27.66 -52.38 -12.55
CA THR A 89 27.12 -51.78 -13.76
C THR A 89 25.62 -51.51 -13.62
N ALA A 90 24.84 -52.47 -13.12
CA ALA A 90 23.39 -52.30 -12.91
C ALA A 90 23.08 -51.11 -11.99
N VAL A 91 23.78 -50.98 -10.85
CA VAL A 91 23.57 -49.86 -9.92
C VAL A 91 23.95 -48.52 -10.56
N SER A 92 25.03 -48.48 -11.37
CA SER A 92 25.38 -47.26 -12.11
C SER A 92 24.31 -46.87 -13.15
N GLU A 93 23.65 -47.84 -13.80
CA GLU A 93 22.58 -47.55 -14.75
C GLU A 93 21.28 -47.09 -14.07
N GLU A 94 21.02 -47.52 -12.84
CA GLU A 94 19.92 -46.99 -12.02
C GLU A 94 20.14 -45.49 -11.71
N ALA A 95 21.34 -45.11 -11.28
CA ALA A 95 21.71 -43.71 -11.08
C ALA A 95 21.62 -42.90 -12.38
N ALA A 96 22.05 -43.47 -13.52
CA ALA A 96 21.90 -42.85 -14.83
C ALA A 96 20.43 -42.57 -15.19
N THR A 97 19.54 -43.53 -14.92
CA THR A 97 18.10 -43.40 -15.17
C THR A 97 17.48 -42.31 -14.28
N GLU A 98 17.94 -42.16 -13.04
CA GLU A 98 17.51 -41.07 -12.16
C GLU A 98 17.97 -39.71 -12.69
N ILE A 99 19.22 -39.60 -13.16
CA ILE A 99 19.73 -38.37 -13.80
C ILE A 99 18.89 -37.99 -15.02
N ASP A 100 18.58 -38.95 -15.90
CA ASP A 100 17.73 -38.73 -17.08
C ASP A 100 16.35 -38.20 -16.68
N SER A 101 15.73 -38.80 -15.66
CA SER A 101 14.43 -38.39 -15.15
C SER A 101 14.45 -36.98 -14.54
N LEU A 102 15.51 -36.63 -13.80
CA LEU A 102 15.64 -35.33 -13.15
C LEU A 102 15.89 -34.22 -14.18
N LEU A 103 16.78 -34.45 -15.15
CA LEU A 103 17.04 -33.49 -16.23
C LEU A 103 15.80 -33.27 -17.10
N ALA A 104 15.02 -34.32 -17.37
CA ALA A 104 13.74 -34.19 -18.07
C ALA A 104 12.72 -33.36 -17.26
N ALA A 105 12.65 -33.54 -15.94
CA ALA A 105 11.77 -32.76 -15.07
C ALA A 105 12.18 -31.28 -14.96
N LEU A 106 13.49 -31.02 -14.87
CA LEU A 106 14.05 -29.67 -14.77
C LEU A 106 13.86 -28.86 -16.07
N THR A 107 13.75 -29.52 -17.22
CA THR A 107 13.55 -28.88 -18.54
C THR A 107 12.08 -28.75 -18.98
N ALA A 108 11.13 -29.34 -18.24
CA ALA A 108 9.75 -29.50 -18.70
C ALA A 108 8.91 -28.19 -18.72
N GLU A 109 9.18 -27.24 -17.84
CA GLU A 109 8.34 -26.05 -17.64
C GLU A 109 9.16 -24.78 -17.38
N GLU A 110 8.67 -23.65 -17.87
CA GLU A 110 9.22 -22.33 -17.53
C GLU A 110 9.01 -22.03 -16.03
N ARG A 111 10.06 -21.53 -15.38
CA ARG A 111 10.05 -21.24 -13.95
C ARG A 111 9.94 -19.75 -13.69
N SER A 112 9.05 -19.34 -12.78
CA SER A 112 8.76 -17.92 -12.55
C SER A 112 9.92 -17.14 -11.90
N PHE A 113 10.85 -17.87 -11.28
CA PHE A 113 12.09 -17.31 -10.73
C PHE A 113 13.16 -17.03 -11.80
N ASP A 114 13.19 -17.76 -12.92
CA ASP A 114 14.15 -17.52 -13.99
C ASP A 114 13.66 -16.45 -14.97
N THR A 115 13.82 -15.19 -14.55
CA THR A 115 13.38 -14.05 -15.36
C THR A 115 14.20 -13.81 -16.63
N THR A 116 15.36 -14.44 -16.77
CA THR A 116 16.31 -14.17 -17.85
C THR A 116 16.46 -15.33 -18.83
N GLY A 117 16.02 -16.54 -18.46
CA GLY A 117 16.31 -17.79 -19.18
C GLY A 117 17.66 -18.41 -18.83
N SER A 118 18.49 -17.73 -18.02
CA SER A 118 19.86 -18.17 -17.69
C SER A 118 19.90 -19.48 -16.90
N TRP A 119 18.91 -19.73 -16.06
CA TRP A 119 18.84 -21.00 -15.31
C TRP A 119 18.44 -22.14 -16.24
N ALA A 120 17.42 -21.94 -17.08
CA ALA A 120 17.00 -22.91 -18.08
C ALA A 120 18.13 -23.27 -19.05
N ASP A 121 18.89 -22.27 -19.52
CA ASP A 121 20.06 -22.47 -20.38
C ASP A 121 21.14 -23.33 -19.69
N GLN A 122 21.36 -23.16 -18.39
CA GLN A 122 22.31 -23.97 -17.62
C GLN A 122 21.84 -25.42 -17.44
N VAL A 123 20.54 -25.63 -17.18
CA VAL A 123 19.95 -26.97 -17.11
C VAL A 123 20.10 -27.69 -18.46
N GLU A 124 19.79 -26.99 -19.55
CA GLU A 124 19.90 -27.55 -20.90
C GLU A 124 21.36 -27.85 -21.27
N GLY A 125 22.30 -26.97 -20.91
CA GLY A 125 23.73 -27.22 -21.06
C GLY A 125 24.18 -28.46 -20.29
N LEU A 126 23.74 -28.61 -19.04
CA LEU A 126 24.06 -29.79 -18.22
C LEU A 126 23.47 -31.07 -18.83
N ARG A 127 22.26 -31.01 -19.41
CA ARG A 127 21.64 -32.15 -20.12
C ARG A 127 22.45 -32.58 -21.33
N GLN A 128 22.91 -31.63 -22.16
CA GLN A 128 23.74 -31.94 -23.32
C GLN A 128 25.08 -32.57 -22.94
N GLU A 129 25.68 -32.11 -21.84
CA GLU A 129 26.91 -32.70 -21.32
C GLU A 129 26.71 -34.10 -20.76
N TRP A 130 25.59 -34.35 -20.09
CA TRP A 130 25.21 -35.69 -19.64
C TRP A 130 25.05 -36.65 -20.83
N GLU A 131 24.33 -36.23 -21.87
CA GLU A 131 24.16 -37.00 -23.11
C GLU A 131 25.51 -37.30 -23.79
N ALA A 132 26.42 -36.31 -23.82
CA ALA A 132 27.77 -36.49 -24.37
C ALA A 132 28.61 -37.46 -23.53
N LEU A 133 28.56 -37.34 -22.20
CA LEU A 133 29.26 -38.23 -21.27
C LEU A 133 28.80 -39.68 -21.44
N ARG A 134 27.49 -39.90 -21.57
CA ARG A 134 26.89 -41.22 -21.82
C ARG A 134 27.27 -41.79 -23.18
N ALA A 135 27.42 -40.95 -24.20
CA ALA A 135 27.80 -41.37 -25.55
C ALA A 135 29.30 -41.71 -25.68
N ASP A 136 30.17 -40.99 -24.97
CA ASP A 136 31.63 -41.16 -24.98
C ASP A 136 32.14 -41.82 -23.69
N ASP A 137 31.39 -42.79 -23.17
CA ASP A 137 31.65 -43.47 -21.91
C ASP A 137 32.78 -44.52 -22.03
N ASN A 138 33.96 -44.04 -22.42
CA ASN A 138 35.14 -44.84 -22.74
C ASN A 138 36.11 -44.94 -21.56
N TYR A 139 36.90 -46.02 -21.55
CA TYR A 139 37.96 -46.24 -20.57
C TYR A 139 39.09 -45.21 -20.67
N GLN A 140 39.39 -44.55 -19.55
CA GLN A 140 40.35 -43.45 -19.46
C GLN A 140 41.78 -43.89 -19.09
N GLY A 141 42.11 -45.17 -19.28
CA GLY A 141 43.47 -45.70 -19.14
C GLY A 141 43.91 -46.08 -17.72
N SER A 142 43.34 -45.49 -16.67
CA SER A 142 43.48 -45.95 -15.28
C SER A 142 42.33 -45.46 -14.40
N PHE A 143 42.25 -45.93 -13.16
CA PHE A 143 41.12 -45.66 -12.27
C PHE A 143 40.96 -44.20 -11.87
N ASP A 144 42.04 -43.52 -11.49
CA ASP A 144 41.98 -42.12 -11.05
C ASP A 144 41.52 -41.15 -12.16
N PRO A 145 42.04 -41.21 -13.41
CA PRO A 145 41.47 -40.51 -14.55
C PRO A 145 40.01 -40.87 -14.83
N GLN A 146 39.61 -42.13 -14.68
CA GLN A 146 38.21 -42.55 -14.86
C GLN A 146 37.29 -41.86 -13.84
N PHE A 147 37.68 -41.87 -12.57
CA PHE A 147 36.93 -41.19 -11.50
C PHE A 147 36.84 -39.68 -11.76
N LYS A 148 37.96 -39.05 -12.17
CA LYS A 148 38.01 -37.63 -12.48
C LYS A 148 37.16 -37.25 -13.68
N TYR A 149 37.06 -38.10 -14.70
CA TYR A 149 36.21 -37.86 -15.86
C TYR A 149 34.74 -37.66 -15.47
N TYR A 150 34.19 -38.56 -14.64
CA TYR A 150 32.82 -38.41 -14.14
C TYR A 150 32.67 -37.29 -13.10
N GLN A 151 33.73 -37.01 -12.33
CA GLN A 151 33.75 -35.90 -11.37
C GLN A 151 33.51 -34.53 -12.05
N GLU A 152 33.90 -34.35 -13.31
CA GLU A 152 33.64 -33.11 -14.05
C GLU A 152 32.13 -32.83 -14.17
N PHE A 153 31.32 -33.86 -14.46
CA PHE A 153 29.87 -33.71 -14.51
C PHE A 153 29.27 -33.39 -13.13
N VAL A 154 29.75 -34.06 -12.06
CA VAL A 154 29.35 -33.77 -10.68
C VAL A 154 29.60 -32.30 -10.32
N GLN A 155 30.76 -31.75 -10.69
CA GLN A 155 31.09 -30.35 -10.41
C GLN A 155 30.13 -29.38 -11.10
N LYS A 156 29.69 -29.70 -12.32
CA LYS A 156 28.75 -28.87 -13.06
C LYS A 156 27.32 -28.98 -12.54
N ALA A 157 26.90 -30.17 -12.09
CA ALA A 157 25.66 -30.33 -11.33
C ALA A 157 25.69 -29.51 -10.02
N GLN A 158 26.81 -29.50 -9.30
CA GLN A 158 27.00 -28.66 -8.11
C GLN A 158 27.01 -27.15 -8.43
N ALA A 159 27.54 -26.76 -9.58
CA ALA A 159 27.46 -25.38 -10.05
C ALA A 159 26.00 -24.97 -10.32
N LEU A 160 25.20 -25.86 -10.90
CA LEU A 160 23.76 -25.64 -11.08
C LEU A 160 23.03 -25.51 -9.73
N LEU A 161 23.42 -26.28 -8.71
CA LEU A 161 22.88 -26.15 -7.34
C LEU A 161 23.11 -24.73 -6.80
N SER A 162 24.33 -24.22 -6.94
CA SER A 162 24.68 -22.85 -6.53
C SER A 162 23.94 -21.80 -7.36
N ALA A 163 23.88 -21.96 -8.68
CA ALA A 163 23.14 -21.06 -9.56
C ALA A 163 21.63 -21.03 -9.24
N THR A 164 21.06 -22.17 -8.83
CA THR A 164 19.64 -22.25 -8.42
C THR A 164 19.39 -21.40 -7.17
N ILE A 165 20.27 -21.42 -6.17
CA ILE A 165 20.16 -20.57 -4.96
C ILE A 165 20.26 -19.08 -5.31
N GLU A 166 21.18 -18.72 -6.21
CA GLU A 166 21.42 -17.33 -6.60
C GLU A 166 20.30 -16.76 -7.47
N ILE A 167 19.90 -17.47 -8.53
CA ILE A 167 18.90 -17.01 -9.51
C ILE A 167 17.49 -16.99 -8.90
N SER A 168 17.17 -17.96 -8.04
CA SER A 168 15.88 -17.96 -7.32
C SER A 168 15.74 -16.86 -6.27
N GLY A 169 16.85 -16.25 -5.87
CA GLY A 169 16.89 -15.27 -4.78
C GLY A 169 16.77 -15.89 -3.39
N LEU A 170 16.86 -17.22 -3.26
CA LEU A 170 16.83 -17.92 -1.97
C LEU A 170 17.91 -17.44 -0.98
N GLY A 171 19.08 -17.06 -1.49
CA GLY A 171 20.15 -16.47 -0.66
C GLY A 171 19.90 -15.01 -0.27
N GLN A 172 19.07 -14.28 -1.02
CA GLN A 172 18.86 -12.83 -0.85
C GLN A 172 17.71 -12.56 0.13
N GLY A 173 18.01 -11.85 1.22
CA GLY A 173 16.98 -11.50 2.22
C GLY A 173 16.51 -12.66 3.11
N ALA A 174 17.16 -13.82 3.02
CA ALA A 174 16.96 -14.96 3.91
C ALA A 174 17.36 -14.62 5.36
N SER A 175 16.71 -15.28 6.33
CA SER A 175 17.14 -15.24 7.72
C SER A 175 18.53 -15.87 7.85
N ARG A 176 19.31 -15.47 8.88
CA ARG A 176 20.61 -16.10 9.19
C ARG A 176 20.47 -17.61 9.33
N GLU A 177 19.37 -18.07 9.92
CA GLU A 177 18.99 -19.48 10.02
C GLU A 177 18.97 -20.15 8.64
N ASN A 178 18.14 -19.66 7.71
CA ASN A 178 18.01 -20.24 6.37
C ASN A 178 19.34 -20.18 5.58
N GLN A 179 20.15 -19.13 5.76
CA GLN A 179 21.46 -19.04 5.12
C GLN A 179 22.42 -20.14 5.62
N LEU A 180 22.43 -20.43 6.92
CA LEU A 180 23.26 -21.50 7.48
C LEU A 180 22.78 -22.87 7.03
N ILE A 181 21.45 -23.10 7.01
CA ILE A 181 20.87 -24.37 6.53
C ILE A 181 21.16 -24.58 5.03
N LEU A 182 20.94 -23.57 4.20
CA LEU A 182 21.25 -23.65 2.76
C LEU A 182 22.75 -23.83 2.51
N GLY A 183 23.62 -23.22 3.34
CA GLY A 183 25.06 -23.44 3.28
C GLY A 183 25.49 -24.88 3.59
N LEU A 184 24.74 -25.60 4.43
CA LEU A 184 24.97 -27.03 4.63
C LEU A 184 24.71 -27.82 3.34
N VAL A 185 23.55 -27.59 2.73
CA VAL A 185 23.12 -28.29 1.50
C VAL A 185 24.00 -27.90 0.31
N GLN A 186 24.40 -26.64 0.21
CA GLN A 186 25.17 -26.13 -0.93
C GLN A 186 26.64 -26.58 -0.90
N ASP A 187 27.28 -26.63 0.26
CA ASP A 187 28.73 -26.81 0.38
C ASP A 187 29.13 -27.89 1.38
N SER A 188 28.68 -27.77 2.64
CA SER A 188 29.24 -28.61 3.71
C SER A 188 28.97 -30.10 3.50
N LEU A 189 27.70 -30.46 3.23
CA LEU A 189 27.25 -31.83 3.03
C LEU A 189 27.74 -32.42 1.69
N PRO A 190 27.62 -31.76 0.52
CA PRO A 190 28.10 -32.34 -0.74
C PRO A 190 29.61 -32.60 -0.76
N ALA A 191 30.42 -31.71 -0.18
CA ALA A 191 31.86 -31.95 -0.15
C ALA A 191 32.27 -33.00 0.91
N ALA A 192 31.49 -33.22 1.97
CA ALA A 192 31.69 -34.39 2.84
C ALA A 192 31.27 -35.70 2.15
N ARG A 193 30.09 -35.73 1.51
CA ARG A 193 29.61 -36.85 0.67
C ARG A 193 30.62 -37.20 -0.42
N THR A 194 31.25 -36.21 -1.06
CA THR A 194 32.28 -36.43 -2.09
C THR A 194 33.46 -37.23 -1.56
N VAL A 195 33.95 -36.95 -0.34
CA VAL A 195 35.10 -37.69 0.22
C VAL A 195 34.68 -39.12 0.60
N ILE A 196 33.45 -39.32 1.11
CA ILE A 196 32.91 -40.66 1.34
C ILE A 196 32.77 -41.42 0.02
N GLY A 197 32.27 -40.77 -1.04
CA GLY A 197 32.16 -41.32 -2.39
C GLY A 197 33.51 -41.75 -2.97
N ARG A 198 34.57 -40.95 -2.75
CA ARG A 198 35.94 -41.36 -3.07
C ARG A 198 36.36 -42.60 -2.29
N ALA A 199 36.18 -42.62 -0.96
CA ALA A 199 36.52 -43.79 -0.15
C ALA A 199 35.78 -45.05 -0.64
N LYS A 200 34.48 -44.91 -0.91
CA LYS A 200 33.62 -45.94 -1.47
C LYS A 200 34.12 -46.46 -2.82
N SER A 201 34.30 -45.57 -3.79
CA SER A 201 34.66 -45.94 -5.17
C SER A 201 36.04 -46.59 -5.25
N TYR A 202 37.06 -45.99 -4.60
CA TYR A 202 38.42 -46.53 -4.56
C TYR A 202 38.50 -47.83 -3.74
N GLY A 203 37.72 -47.93 -2.66
CA GLY A 203 37.61 -49.14 -1.84
C GLY A 203 36.96 -50.29 -2.61
N ILE A 204 35.84 -50.06 -3.29
CA ILE A 204 35.21 -51.06 -4.17
C ILE A 204 36.20 -51.52 -5.25
N PHE A 205 36.89 -50.59 -5.91
CA PHE A 205 37.90 -50.92 -6.91
C PHE A 205 39.01 -51.82 -6.33
N ALA A 206 39.56 -51.47 -5.17
CA ALA A 206 40.57 -52.28 -4.49
C ALA A 206 40.07 -53.68 -4.15
N LEU A 207 38.87 -53.80 -3.57
CA LEU A 207 38.27 -55.07 -3.16
C LEU A 207 37.95 -55.97 -4.36
N VAL A 208 37.47 -55.41 -5.46
CA VAL A 208 37.23 -56.14 -6.72
C VAL A 208 38.56 -56.54 -7.38
N GLU A 209 39.59 -55.70 -7.30
CA GLU A 209 40.93 -56.06 -7.78
C GLU A 209 41.59 -57.14 -6.91
N GLY A 210 41.24 -57.19 -5.61
CA GLY A 210 41.78 -58.11 -4.62
C GLY A 210 43.19 -57.74 -4.13
N GLN A 211 43.72 -56.58 -4.52
CA GLN A 211 45.03 -56.07 -4.14
C GLN A 211 45.06 -54.54 -4.16
N VAL A 212 46.00 -53.96 -3.41
CA VAL A 212 46.27 -52.51 -3.42
C VAL A 212 47.66 -52.28 -4.01
N GLY A 213 47.72 -51.72 -5.22
CA GLY A 213 48.97 -51.31 -5.86
C GLY A 213 49.54 -50.01 -5.25
N TYR A 214 50.80 -49.67 -5.58
CA TYR A 214 51.48 -48.49 -5.03
C TYR A 214 50.71 -47.18 -5.26
N ALA A 215 50.29 -46.91 -6.51
CA ALA A 215 49.54 -45.70 -6.85
C ALA A 215 48.17 -45.65 -6.15
N LEU A 216 47.49 -46.80 -6.00
CA LEU A 216 46.22 -46.88 -5.30
C LEU A 216 46.40 -46.64 -3.79
N SER A 217 47.46 -47.18 -3.19
CA SER A 217 47.79 -46.96 -1.77
C SER A 217 48.05 -45.49 -1.46
N GLU A 218 48.78 -44.79 -2.33
CA GLU A 218 49.02 -43.34 -2.18
C GLU A 218 47.70 -42.57 -2.17
N THR A 219 46.81 -42.83 -3.13
CA THR A 219 45.49 -42.16 -3.18
C THR A 219 44.58 -42.54 -2.01
N LEU A 220 44.60 -43.79 -1.54
CA LEU A 220 43.83 -44.22 -0.37
C LEU A 220 44.29 -43.50 0.91
N ASN A 221 45.59 -43.29 1.08
CA ASN A 221 46.13 -42.49 2.18
C ASN A 221 45.71 -41.02 2.07
N GLU A 222 45.72 -40.44 0.87
CA GLU A 222 45.18 -39.08 0.66
C GLU A 222 43.69 -38.99 1.04
N ILE A 223 42.89 -40.00 0.69
CA ILE A 223 41.47 -40.06 1.06
C ILE A 223 41.32 -40.17 2.58
N TYR A 224 42.13 -40.99 3.26
CA TYR A 224 42.15 -41.10 4.72
C TYR A 224 42.41 -39.75 5.39
N ASP A 225 43.40 -39.00 4.91
CA ASP A 225 43.72 -37.66 5.42
C ASP A 225 42.59 -36.67 5.14
N GLN A 226 41.96 -36.74 3.96
CA GLN A 226 40.81 -35.90 3.62
C GLN A 226 39.59 -36.17 4.49
N LEU A 227 39.28 -37.43 4.83
CA LEU A 227 38.19 -37.77 5.75
C LEU A 227 38.42 -37.13 7.12
N THR A 228 39.65 -37.20 7.63
CA THR A 228 40.04 -36.59 8.90
C THR A 228 39.91 -35.06 8.86
N ASN A 229 40.46 -34.43 7.83
CA ASN A 229 40.39 -32.97 7.66
C ASN A 229 38.96 -32.47 7.49
N ARG A 230 38.14 -33.19 6.70
CA ARG A 230 36.76 -32.80 6.43
C ARG A 230 35.87 -32.92 7.67
N THR A 231 36.15 -33.87 8.56
CA THR A 231 35.47 -33.97 9.87
C THR A 231 35.60 -32.67 10.65
N SER A 232 36.82 -32.10 10.71
CA SER A 232 37.08 -30.84 11.44
C SER A 232 36.39 -29.60 10.84
N LEU A 233 35.97 -29.66 9.56
CA LEU A 233 35.23 -28.59 8.89
C LEU A 233 33.72 -28.79 8.96
N LEU A 234 33.27 -30.05 8.96
CA LEU A 234 31.85 -30.40 8.96
C LEU A 234 31.20 -30.18 10.34
N SER A 235 31.87 -30.61 11.42
CA SER A 235 31.30 -30.53 12.77
C SER A 235 30.89 -29.11 13.18
N PRO A 236 31.73 -28.06 12.97
CA PRO A 236 31.31 -26.69 13.28
C PRO A 236 30.14 -26.20 12.43
N ALA A 237 30.08 -26.59 11.15
CA ALA A 237 28.99 -26.19 10.26
C ALA A 237 27.65 -26.79 10.70
N LEU A 238 27.64 -28.09 11.04
CA LEU A 238 26.47 -28.80 11.57
C LEU A 238 26.00 -28.18 12.89
N ALA A 239 26.93 -27.92 13.81
CA ALA A 239 26.62 -27.32 15.11
C ALA A 239 25.99 -25.92 14.95
N LEU A 240 26.57 -25.07 14.09
CA LEU A 240 26.06 -23.72 13.85
C LEU A 240 24.66 -23.71 13.23
N ALA A 241 24.39 -24.59 12.27
CA ALA A 241 23.07 -24.71 11.66
C ALA A 241 22.03 -25.25 12.65
N SER A 242 22.39 -26.27 13.44
CA SER A 242 21.52 -26.84 14.46
C SER A 242 21.23 -25.85 15.61
N GLU A 243 22.20 -25.03 16.01
CA GLU A 243 22.01 -23.99 17.03
C GLU A 243 21.14 -22.85 16.51
N ALA A 244 21.35 -22.44 15.25
CA ALA A 244 20.57 -21.38 14.62
C ALA A 244 19.12 -21.79 14.36
N SER A 245 18.84 -23.08 14.16
CA SER A 245 17.50 -23.61 13.87
C SER A 245 17.06 -24.68 14.88
N PRO A 246 16.25 -24.32 15.89
CA PRO A 246 15.61 -25.29 16.76
C PRO A 246 14.71 -26.29 16.01
N ALA A 247 14.11 -25.86 14.89
CA ALA A 247 13.30 -26.74 14.06
C ALA A 247 14.14 -27.85 13.42
N LEU A 248 15.31 -27.49 12.85
CA LEU A 248 16.24 -28.47 12.30
C LEU A 248 16.76 -29.41 13.38
N ALA A 249 17.16 -28.88 14.54
CA ALA A 249 17.64 -29.68 15.67
C ALA A 249 16.60 -30.73 16.12
N ASN A 250 15.31 -30.34 16.16
CA ASN A 250 14.24 -31.25 16.54
C ASN A 250 13.92 -32.29 15.46
N GLN A 251 13.97 -31.91 14.18
CA GLN A 251 13.61 -32.81 13.08
C GLN A 251 14.74 -33.77 12.71
N ALA A 252 16.00 -33.35 12.83
CA ALA A 252 17.17 -34.08 12.35
C ALA A 252 18.32 -34.22 13.36
N GLY A 253 18.13 -33.92 14.65
CA GLY A 253 19.23 -33.96 15.64
C GLY A 253 19.99 -35.29 15.67
N ASN A 254 19.29 -36.43 15.60
CA ASN A 254 19.92 -37.74 15.52
C ASN A 254 20.70 -37.94 14.20
N ALA A 255 20.12 -37.53 13.07
CA ALA A 255 20.76 -37.64 11.76
C ALA A 255 22.01 -36.73 11.67
N ILE A 256 21.94 -35.52 12.24
CA ILE A 256 23.07 -34.59 12.36
C ILE A 256 24.21 -35.25 13.15
N GLN A 257 23.92 -35.87 14.29
CA GLN A 257 24.93 -36.59 15.06
C GLN A 257 25.55 -37.74 14.24
N ARG A 258 24.72 -38.50 13.52
CA ARG A 258 25.22 -39.58 12.65
C ARG A 258 26.11 -39.06 11.52
N VAL A 259 25.75 -37.94 10.89
CA VAL A 259 26.56 -37.27 9.87
C VAL A 259 27.89 -36.77 10.47
N ASP A 260 27.87 -36.21 11.68
CA ASP A 260 29.07 -35.74 12.38
C ASP A 260 30.09 -36.88 12.62
N GLU A 261 29.60 -38.07 12.96
CA GLU A 261 30.43 -39.27 13.20
C GLU A 261 30.82 -39.99 11.88
N SER A 262 30.05 -39.81 10.80
CA SER A 262 30.13 -40.62 9.58
C SER A 262 31.51 -40.64 8.90
N LEU A 263 32.19 -39.49 8.81
CA LEU A 263 33.49 -39.40 8.15
C LEU A 263 34.57 -40.19 8.89
N MET A 264 34.51 -40.22 10.22
CA MET A 264 35.41 -41.03 11.04
C MET A 264 35.10 -42.52 10.91
N VAL A 265 33.83 -42.90 10.88
CA VAL A 265 33.39 -44.28 10.65
C VAL A 265 33.90 -44.78 9.29
N VAL A 266 33.68 -44.00 8.22
CA VAL A 266 34.18 -44.32 6.87
C VAL A 266 35.70 -44.45 6.84
N ARG A 267 36.42 -43.54 7.50
CA ARG A 267 37.88 -43.58 7.60
C ARG A 267 38.38 -44.86 8.26
N ASP A 268 37.78 -45.23 9.39
CA ASP A 268 38.20 -46.40 10.14
C ASP A 268 37.91 -47.68 9.35
N HIS A 269 36.79 -47.74 8.63
CA HIS A 269 36.47 -48.88 7.76
C HIS A 269 37.36 -48.94 6.51
N LEU A 270 37.73 -47.80 5.93
CA LEU A 270 38.70 -47.74 4.82
C LEU A 270 40.06 -48.30 5.26
N ASP A 271 40.54 -47.89 6.44
CA ASP A 271 41.82 -48.37 6.96
C ASP A 271 41.79 -49.86 7.29
N LEU A 272 40.79 -50.29 8.08
CA LEU A 272 40.68 -51.66 8.57
C LEU A 272 40.42 -52.69 7.47
N ASN A 273 39.74 -52.33 6.39
CA ASN A 273 39.30 -53.30 5.38
C ASN A 273 40.02 -53.16 4.02
N VAL A 274 40.69 -52.02 3.77
CA VAL A 274 41.33 -51.76 2.47
C VAL A 274 42.81 -51.40 2.59
N ILE A 275 43.20 -50.49 3.49
CA ILE A 275 44.58 -49.97 3.55
C ILE A 275 45.52 -50.90 4.31
N THR A 276 45.15 -51.25 5.55
CA THR A 276 46.01 -52.01 6.47
C THR A 276 46.04 -53.53 6.19
N PRO A 277 44.96 -54.20 5.72
CA PRO A 277 44.98 -55.64 5.51
C PRO A 277 46.06 -56.11 4.54
N MET A 278 46.76 -57.18 4.91
CA MET A 278 47.67 -57.87 4.00
C MET A 278 46.93 -58.58 2.85
N ARG A 279 45.64 -58.90 3.05
CA ARG A 279 44.76 -59.52 2.07
C ARG A 279 43.37 -58.93 2.18
N LEU A 280 42.77 -58.61 1.03
CA LEU A 280 41.41 -58.11 0.94
C LEU A 280 40.44 -59.29 1.00
N GLU A 281 39.72 -59.43 2.12
CA GLU A 281 38.78 -60.53 2.38
C GLU A 281 37.31 -60.09 2.35
N MET A 282 37.04 -58.82 2.63
CA MET A 282 35.69 -58.27 2.65
C MET A 282 35.09 -58.25 1.23
N PRO A 283 33.88 -58.79 1.01
CA PRO A 283 33.16 -58.61 -0.25
C PRO A 283 32.88 -57.13 -0.51
N TRP A 284 33.08 -56.69 -1.75
CA TRP A 284 32.84 -55.28 -2.11
C TRP A 284 31.39 -54.83 -1.81
N THR A 285 30.41 -55.74 -1.88
CA THR A 285 29.00 -55.46 -1.58
C THR A 285 28.79 -55.12 -0.10
N GLU A 286 29.48 -55.81 0.81
CA GLU A 286 29.40 -55.52 2.25
C GLU A 286 30.05 -54.18 2.57
N TYR A 287 31.16 -53.87 1.91
CA TYR A 287 31.80 -52.56 2.00
C TYR A 287 30.89 -51.44 1.46
N ASP A 288 30.24 -51.68 0.31
CA ASP A 288 29.28 -50.77 -0.30
C ASP A 288 28.08 -50.49 0.62
N ASP A 289 27.47 -51.53 1.19
CA ASP A 289 26.36 -51.40 2.14
C ASP A 289 26.74 -50.52 3.34
N LEU A 290 27.96 -50.65 3.84
CA LEU A 290 28.46 -49.84 4.95
C LEU A 290 28.58 -48.37 4.57
N MET A 291 29.18 -48.08 3.41
CA MET A 291 29.35 -46.71 2.91
C MET A 291 28.01 -46.07 2.59
N SER A 292 27.12 -46.80 1.91
CA SER A 292 25.77 -46.36 1.57
C SER A 292 24.92 -46.10 2.82
N GLY A 293 25.09 -46.90 3.89
CA GLY A 293 24.48 -46.64 5.19
C GLY A 293 24.93 -45.32 5.83
N GLN A 294 26.20 -44.93 5.66
CA GLN A 294 26.68 -43.63 6.12
C GLN A 294 26.15 -42.47 5.28
N LEU A 295 26.05 -42.67 3.96
CA LEU A 295 25.51 -41.67 3.03
C LEU A 295 24.01 -41.39 3.27
N ALA A 296 23.22 -42.40 3.63
CA ALA A 296 21.79 -42.23 3.93
C ALA A 296 21.52 -41.20 5.04
N HIS A 297 22.43 -41.06 6.02
CA HIS A 297 22.30 -40.05 7.07
C HIS A 297 22.38 -38.62 6.53
N TYR A 298 23.10 -38.39 5.42
CA TYR A 298 23.15 -37.08 4.77
C TYR A 298 21.80 -36.74 4.15
N ASP A 299 21.12 -37.72 3.54
CA ASP A 299 19.81 -37.53 2.93
C ASP A 299 18.74 -37.18 3.96
N ASP A 300 18.81 -37.77 5.16
CA ASP A 300 17.95 -37.42 6.29
C ASP A 300 18.14 -35.95 6.71
N VAL A 301 19.40 -35.49 6.83
CA VAL A 301 19.71 -34.09 7.19
C VAL A 301 19.26 -33.14 6.08
N LYS A 302 19.51 -33.45 4.81
CA LYS A 302 19.09 -32.62 3.68
C LYS A 302 17.57 -32.53 3.56
N THR A 303 16.86 -33.64 3.73
CA THR A 303 15.39 -33.67 3.73
C THR A 303 14.81 -32.76 4.83
N ALA A 304 15.36 -32.84 6.04
CA ALA A 304 14.96 -31.95 7.12
C ALA A 304 15.34 -30.48 6.84
N ALA A 305 16.53 -30.22 6.30
CA ALA A 305 16.98 -28.90 5.91
C ALA A 305 16.01 -28.24 4.91
N PHE A 306 15.66 -28.94 3.82
CA PHE A 306 14.67 -28.46 2.85
C PHE A 306 13.29 -28.25 3.48
N SER A 307 12.82 -29.19 4.31
CA SER A 307 11.54 -29.09 5.01
C SER A 307 11.46 -27.86 5.93
N VAL A 308 12.54 -27.56 6.67
CA VAL A 308 12.60 -26.40 7.56
C VAL A 308 12.64 -25.09 6.77
N VAL A 309 13.45 -25.02 5.71
CA VAL A 309 13.53 -23.83 4.86
C VAL A 309 12.21 -23.58 4.15
N ASP A 310 11.53 -24.62 3.63
CA ASP A 310 10.20 -24.50 3.01
C ASP A 310 9.18 -23.96 4.00
N SER A 311 9.10 -24.53 5.20
CA SER A 311 8.21 -24.07 6.28
C SER A 311 8.46 -22.59 6.63
N ASN A 312 9.73 -22.20 6.78
CA ASN A 312 10.13 -20.82 7.08
C ASN A 312 9.73 -19.85 5.95
N LEU A 313 9.96 -20.22 4.68
CA LEU A 313 9.60 -19.39 3.52
C LEU A 313 8.08 -19.25 3.38
N ARG A 314 7.32 -20.35 3.53
CA ARG A 314 5.86 -20.33 3.46
C ARG A 314 5.24 -19.51 4.59
N ALA A 315 5.71 -19.67 5.82
CA ALA A 315 5.24 -18.87 6.96
C ALA A 315 5.49 -17.37 6.73
N ARG A 316 6.66 -17.02 6.18
CA ARG A 316 6.99 -15.63 5.84
C ARG A 316 6.13 -15.10 4.69
N LEU A 317 5.92 -15.90 3.64
CA LEU A 317 5.04 -15.56 2.53
C LEU A 317 3.60 -15.29 2.99
N GLU A 318 3.06 -16.14 3.85
CA GLU A 318 1.73 -15.95 4.43
C GLU A 318 1.65 -14.66 5.27
N SER A 319 2.68 -14.37 6.07
CA SER A 319 2.77 -13.13 6.84
C SER A 319 2.75 -11.90 5.92
N GLU A 320 3.55 -11.88 4.85
CA GLU A 320 3.59 -10.79 3.87
C GLU A 320 2.24 -10.63 3.13
N ILE A 321 1.60 -11.73 2.74
CA ILE A 321 0.26 -11.72 2.12
C ILE A 321 -0.78 -11.14 3.08
N ASN A 322 -0.74 -11.53 4.37
CA ASN A 322 -1.65 -11.04 5.38
C ASN A 322 -1.43 -9.55 5.68
N GLN A 323 -0.17 -9.11 5.79
CA GLN A 323 0.19 -7.71 5.94
C GLN A 323 -0.32 -6.88 4.75
N ARG A 324 -0.14 -7.39 3.52
CA ARG A 324 -0.71 -6.77 2.30
C ARG A 324 -2.21 -6.63 2.40
N ARG A 325 -2.91 -7.70 2.77
CA ARG A 325 -4.37 -7.70 2.91
C ARG A 325 -4.83 -6.67 3.95
N LEU A 326 -4.17 -6.61 5.10
CA LEU A 326 -4.49 -5.66 6.17
C LEU A 326 -4.29 -4.20 5.71
N ILE A 327 -3.16 -3.90 5.04
CA ILE A 327 -2.90 -2.56 4.52
C ILE A 327 -3.93 -2.16 3.47
N VAL A 328 -4.27 -3.04 2.53
CA VAL A 328 -5.30 -2.78 1.51
C VAL A 328 -6.66 -2.52 2.15
N VAL A 329 -7.08 -3.35 3.11
CA VAL A 329 -8.33 -3.15 3.86
C VAL A 329 -8.33 -1.83 4.63
N ALA A 330 -7.23 -1.49 5.30
CA ALA A 330 -7.08 -0.23 6.02
C ALA A 330 -7.16 0.98 5.08
N LEU A 331 -6.51 0.94 3.92
CA LEU A 331 -6.56 2.00 2.91
C LEU A 331 -7.98 2.19 2.36
N ILE A 332 -8.69 1.09 2.08
CA ILE A 332 -10.10 1.15 1.63
C ILE A 332 -10.98 1.76 2.73
N ALA A 333 -10.82 1.33 3.99
CA ALA A 333 -11.59 1.86 5.11
C ALA A 333 -11.38 3.37 5.30
N VAL A 334 -10.13 3.83 5.27
CA VAL A 334 -9.79 5.27 5.35
C VAL A 334 -10.41 6.02 4.18
N LEU A 335 -10.31 5.51 2.95
CA LEU A 335 -10.91 6.12 1.77
C LEU A 335 -12.42 6.26 1.92
N LEU A 336 -13.12 5.23 2.42
CA LEU A 336 -14.55 5.27 2.67
C LEU A 336 -14.94 6.33 3.70
N VAL A 337 -14.18 6.46 4.80
CA VAL A 337 -14.40 7.51 5.81
C VAL A 337 -14.19 8.90 5.23
N VAL A 338 -13.12 9.10 4.46
CA VAL A 338 -12.85 10.38 3.79
C VAL A 338 -13.99 10.75 2.84
N VAL A 339 -14.44 9.80 2.01
CA VAL A 339 -15.56 9.99 1.09
C VAL A 339 -16.86 10.31 1.85
N TYR A 340 -17.16 9.57 2.93
CA TYR A 340 -18.34 9.79 3.77
C TYR A 340 -18.36 11.19 4.40
N LEU A 341 -17.26 11.57 5.08
CA LEU A 341 -17.13 12.88 5.72
C LEU A 341 -17.19 14.01 4.69
N TYR A 342 -16.57 13.80 3.53
CA TYR A 342 -16.59 14.76 2.44
C TYR A 342 -17.99 14.98 1.87
N ILE A 343 -18.75 13.90 1.61
CA ILE A 343 -20.14 13.98 1.15
C ILE A 343 -20.99 14.71 2.20
N GLY A 344 -20.84 14.37 3.49
CA GLY A 344 -21.56 15.02 4.59
C GLY A 344 -21.26 16.52 4.68
N PHE A 345 -19.99 16.90 4.61
CA PHE A 345 -19.56 18.29 4.60
C PHE A 345 -20.09 19.07 3.39
N PHE A 346 -19.97 18.51 2.18
CA PHE A 346 -20.48 19.12 0.95
C PHE A 346 -22.00 19.34 1.01
N MET A 347 -22.76 18.35 1.48
CA MET A 347 -24.21 18.47 1.64
C MET A 347 -24.59 19.54 2.68
N SER A 348 -23.86 19.62 3.80
CA SER A 348 -24.08 20.65 4.83
C SER A 348 -23.92 22.06 4.26
N VAL A 349 -22.78 22.35 3.62
CA VAL A 349 -22.50 23.68 3.07
C VAL A 349 -23.48 24.05 1.95
N ARG A 350 -23.77 23.10 1.03
CA ARG A 350 -24.74 23.33 -0.05
C ARG A 350 -26.14 23.67 0.50
N THR A 351 -26.58 22.96 1.52
CA THR A 351 -27.90 23.18 2.15
C THR A 351 -27.96 24.54 2.81
N ALA A 352 -26.92 24.93 3.56
CA ALA A 352 -26.84 26.24 4.19
C ALA A 352 -26.91 27.37 3.15
N ILE A 353 -26.07 27.32 2.11
CA ILE A 353 -26.06 28.34 1.05
C ILE A 353 -27.43 28.46 0.36
N ASN A 354 -28.09 27.34 0.08
CA ASN A 354 -29.43 27.36 -0.52
C ASN A 354 -30.46 28.04 0.40
N ARG A 355 -30.44 27.75 1.71
CA ARG A 355 -31.34 28.37 2.70
C ARG A 355 -31.12 29.88 2.79
N PHE A 356 -29.86 30.34 2.81
CA PHE A 356 -29.55 31.77 2.76
C PHE A 356 -30.04 32.42 1.48
N SER A 357 -29.82 31.77 0.33
CA SER A 357 -30.24 32.30 -0.97
C SER A 357 -31.76 32.40 -1.11
N GLU A 358 -32.50 31.46 -0.54
CA GLU A 358 -33.97 31.49 -0.50
C GLU A 358 -34.48 32.58 0.44
N ALA A 359 -33.95 32.65 1.67
CA ALA A 359 -34.36 33.67 2.64
C ALA A 359 -34.06 35.09 2.16
N ALA A 360 -32.88 35.32 1.57
CA ALA A 360 -32.53 36.60 0.98
C ALA A 360 -33.47 37.01 -0.17
N ARG A 361 -33.96 36.03 -0.96
CA ARG A 361 -34.97 36.30 -2.01
C ARG A 361 -36.32 36.72 -1.43
N ASN A 362 -36.76 36.09 -0.34
CA ASN A 362 -38.02 36.46 0.33
C ASN A 362 -37.93 37.86 0.95
N VAL A 363 -36.82 38.16 1.65
CA VAL A 363 -36.54 39.49 2.20
C VAL A 363 -36.51 40.54 1.09
N ALA A 364 -35.84 40.26 -0.04
CA ALA A 364 -35.83 41.16 -1.19
C ALA A 364 -37.21 41.36 -1.83
N ALA A 365 -38.10 40.37 -1.73
CA ALA A 365 -39.49 40.47 -2.18
C ALA A 365 -40.40 41.23 -1.20
N GLY A 366 -39.86 41.69 -0.05
CA GLY A 366 -40.58 42.48 0.95
C GLY A 366 -41.09 41.67 2.15
N ASP A 367 -40.85 40.36 2.20
CA ASP A 367 -41.22 39.53 3.34
C ASP A 367 -40.11 39.53 4.41
N MET A 368 -40.24 40.45 5.37
CA MET A 368 -39.33 40.59 6.52
C MET A 368 -39.70 39.65 7.68
N THR A 369 -40.62 38.69 7.49
CA THR A 369 -40.94 37.67 8.50
C THR A 369 -40.11 36.39 8.35
N THR A 370 -39.41 36.25 7.22
CA THR A 370 -38.56 35.10 6.93
C THR A 370 -37.34 35.03 7.87
N HIS A 371 -37.12 33.87 8.48
CA HIS A 371 -35.97 33.57 9.33
C HIS A 371 -35.26 32.29 8.88
N ILE A 372 -33.93 32.28 8.95
CA ILE A 372 -33.13 31.09 8.67
C ILE A 372 -32.93 30.30 9.96
N SER A 373 -33.27 29.00 9.92
CA SER A 373 -32.98 28.05 10.99
C SER A 373 -31.96 27.02 10.50
N LEU A 374 -30.72 27.14 10.99
CA LEU A 374 -29.64 26.19 10.79
C LEU A 374 -29.11 25.73 12.16
N ARG A 375 -28.87 24.42 12.32
CA ARG A 375 -28.32 23.82 13.57
C ARG A 375 -26.80 23.69 13.53
N ASN A 376 -26.14 24.64 12.86
CA ASN A 376 -24.68 24.67 12.73
C ASN A 376 -24.05 25.38 13.93
N ARG A 377 -22.83 24.95 14.29
CA ARG A 377 -22.00 25.57 15.34
C ARG A 377 -20.72 26.18 14.77
N ASP A 378 -20.70 26.36 13.46
CA ASP A 378 -19.59 26.90 12.67
C ASP A 378 -19.91 28.33 12.22
N GLU A 379 -19.07 28.89 11.34
CA GLU A 379 -19.21 30.24 10.80
C GLU A 379 -20.55 30.46 10.07
N LEU A 380 -21.19 29.40 9.55
CA LEU A 380 -22.50 29.50 8.91
C LEU A 380 -23.62 29.69 9.95
N GLY A 381 -23.46 29.18 11.17
CA GLY A 381 -24.37 29.41 12.29
C GLY A 381 -24.30 30.85 12.81
N GLU A 382 -23.11 31.42 12.90
CA GLU A 382 -22.91 32.83 13.25
C GLU A 382 -23.55 33.75 12.20
N LEU A 383 -23.28 33.49 10.91
CA LEU A 383 -23.90 34.23 9.82
C LEU A 383 -25.43 34.17 9.83
N THR A 384 -25.99 33.04 10.28
CA THR A 384 -27.45 32.85 10.40
C THR A 384 -28.02 33.81 11.43
N THR A 385 -27.33 33.94 12.56
CA THR A 385 -27.72 34.83 13.66
C THR A 385 -27.68 36.29 13.20
N GLU A 386 -26.59 36.70 12.55
CA GLU A 386 -26.45 38.07 12.04
C GLU A 386 -27.46 38.39 10.94
N PHE A 387 -27.77 37.44 10.04
CA PHE A 387 -28.79 37.63 9.01
C PHE A 387 -30.20 37.82 9.60
N ASN A 388 -30.57 37.00 10.59
CA ASN A 388 -31.86 37.12 11.27
C ASN A 388 -31.96 38.47 12.02
N ASN A 389 -30.90 38.85 12.76
CA ASN A 389 -30.83 40.15 13.45
C ASN A 389 -31.01 41.35 12.48
N MET A 390 -30.39 41.27 11.30
CA MET A 390 -30.55 42.29 10.26
C MET A 390 -32.00 42.36 9.76
N THR A 391 -32.62 41.20 9.51
CA THR A 391 -34.00 41.11 9.02
C THR A 391 -34.99 41.68 10.05
N ASP A 392 -34.80 41.37 11.33
CA ASP A 392 -35.60 41.91 12.43
C ASP A 392 -35.51 43.43 12.52
N ARG A 393 -34.31 43.99 12.40
CA ARG A 393 -34.11 45.45 12.39
C ARG A 393 -34.78 46.12 11.20
N ILE A 394 -34.74 45.52 10.02
CA ILE A 394 -35.44 46.03 8.84
C ILE A 394 -36.96 45.97 9.07
N ALA A 395 -37.49 44.87 9.61
CA ALA A 395 -38.90 44.75 9.94
C ALA A 395 -39.35 45.84 10.94
N GLU A 396 -38.54 46.12 11.96
CA GLU A 396 -38.81 47.17 12.93
C GLU A 396 -38.80 48.57 12.29
N LEU A 397 -37.85 48.86 11.41
CA LEU A 397 -37.80 50.11 10.64
C LEU A 397 -39.05 50.28 9.77
N ILE A 398 -39.48 49.24 9.05
CA ILE A 398 -40.71 49.27 8.24
C ILE A 398 -41.94 49.55 9.12
N ARG A 399 -42.05 48.90 10.29
CA ARG A 399 -43.15 49.16 11.25
C ARG A 399 -43.10 50.59 11.80
N SER A 400 -41.91 51.15 12.01
CA SER A 400 -41.74 52.53 12.45
C SER A 400 -42.20 53.52 11.38
N VAL A 401 -41.74 53.33 10.13
CA VAL A 401 -42.17 54.13 8.98
C VAL A 401 -43.68 54.06 8.80
N SER A 402 -44.29 52.87 8.87
CA SER A 402 -45.74 52.70 8.77
C SER A 402 -46.50 53.46 9.86
N ARG A 403 -45.99 53.50 11.09
CA ARG A 403 -46.56 54.30 12.18
C ARG A 403 -46.44 55.79 11.88
N THR A 404 -45.27 56.26 11.47
CA THR A 404 -45.07 57.67 11.09
C THR A 404 -45.97 58.07 9.91
N THR A 405 -46.17 57.22 8.91
CA THR A 405 -47.10 57.50 7.81
C THR A 405 -48.54 57.61 8.29
N ALA A 406 -48.98 56.76 9.22
CA ALA A 406 -50.32 56.86 9.81
C ALA A 406 -50.49 58.14 10.65
N ASP A 407 -49.47 58.53 11.42
CA ASP A 407 -49.47 59.79 12.17
C ASP A 407 -49.56 60.99 11.22
N VAL A 408 -48.78 60.98 10.12
CA VAL A 408 -48.82 62.03 9.09
C VAL A 408 -50.19 62.09 8.40
N ASP A 409 -50.80 60.96 8.07
CA ASP A 409 -52.14 60.89 7.48
C ASP A 409 -53.22 61.46 8.42
N GLN A 410 -53.16 61.11 9.71
CA GLN A 410 -54.03 61.68 10.73
C GLN A 410 -53.82 63.19 10.85
N GLN A 411 -52.58 63.65 10.79
CA GLN A 411 -52.24 65.07 10.91
C GLN A 411 -52.67 65.85 9.66
N ALA A 412 -52.55 65.28 8.46
CA ALA A 412 -53.08 65.84 7.23
C ALA A 412 -54.61 65.97 7.28
N THR A 413 -55.30 64.98 7.82
CA THR A 413 -56.75 65.02 8.05
C THR A 413 -57.12 66.19 8.96
N ARG A 414 -56.43 66.35 10.10
CA ARG A 414 -56.65 67.49 11.01
C ARG A 414 -56.39 68.85 10.35
N VAL A 415 -55.37 68.96 9.52
CA VAL A 415 -55.07 70.19 8.76
C VAL A 415 -56.20 70.49 7.78
N ASN A 416 -56.72 69.48 7.08
CA ASN A 416 -57.86 69.65 6.18
C ASN A 416 -59.13 70.12 6.92
N ASP A 417 -59.43 69.52 8.08
CA ASP A 417 -60.57 69.93 8.92
C ASP A 417 -60.41 71.37 9.41
N THR A 418 -59.20 71.75 9.83
CA THR A 418 -58.87 73.12 10.26
C THR A 418 -59.00 74.11 9.10
N ALA A 419 -58.55 73.74 7.90
CA ALA A 419 -58.68 74.58 6.71
C ALA A 419 -60.15 74.79 6.32
N ALA A 420 -60.98 73.75 6.42
CA ALA A 420 -62.43 73.85 6.19
C ALA A 420 -63.10 74.80 7.22
N ALA A 421 -62.78 74.64 8.51
CA ALA A 421 -63.27 75.52 9.57
C ALA A 421 -62.83 76.98 9.36
N ASN A 422 -61.58 77.21 8.93
CA ASN A 422 -61.08 78.54 8.59
C ASN A 422 -61.81 79.14 7.39
N SER A 423 -62.05 78.36 6.34
CA SER A 423 -62.81 78.82 5.17
C SER A 423 -64.23 79.25 5.56
N GLU A 424 -64.87 78.51 6.45
CA GLU A 424 -66.20 78.85 6.99
C GLU A 424 -66.16 80.12 7.86
N ALA A 425 -65.13 80.27 8.69
CA ALA A 425 -64.92 81.49 9.48
C ALA A 425 -64.68 82.72 8.60
N VAL A 426 -63.89 82.60 7.53
CA VAL A 426 -63.66 83.67 6.54
C VAL A 426 -64.96 84.01 5.80
N ALA A 427 -65.78 83.02 5.43
CA ALA A 427 -67.08 83.26 4.81
C ALA A 427 -68.01 84.05 5.73
N ARG A 428 -68.09 83.69 7.02
CA ARG A 428 -68.83 84.45 8.04
C ARG A 428 -68.30 85.88 8.19
N GLN A 429 -66.97 86.05 8.23
CA GLN A 429 -66.36 87.38 8.33
C GLN A 429 -66.66 88.24 7.10
N MET A 430 -66.69 87.66 5.89
CA MET A 430 -67.11 88.38 4.67
C MET A 430 -68.57 88.80 4.75
N GLU A 431 -69.45 87.97 5.31
CA GLU A 431 -70.87 88.29 5.52
C GLU A 431 -71.04 89.43 6.54
N GLU A 432 -70.33 89.39 7.67
CA GLU A 432 -70.28 90.50 8.64
C GLU A 432 -69.72 91.78 8.01
N SER A 433 -68.65 91.70 7.20
CA SER A 433 -68.14 92.84 6.44
C SER A 433 -69.16 93.38 5.42
N GLY A 434 -69.97 92.51 4.83
CA GLY A 434 -71.10 92.89 3.97
C GLY A 434 -72.15 93.68 4.74
N GLN A 435 -72.55 93.20 5.92
CA GLN A 435 -73.47 93.92 6.81
C GLN A 435 -72.90 95.24 7.31
N ILE A 436 -71.60 95.32 7.58
CA ILE A 436 -70.93 96.57 7.92
C ILE A 436 -71.01 97.56 6.74
N ASN A 437 -70.79 97.12 5.50
CA ASN A 437 -70.96 97.99 4.33
C ASN A 437 -72.41 98.46 4.16
N GLU A 438 -73.39 97.59 4.40
CA GLU A 438 -74.81 97.94 4.40
C GLU A 438 -75.13 99.01 5.46
N ALA A 439 -74.63 98.82 6.68
CA ALA A 439 -74.77 99.77 7.79
C ALA A 439 -74.05 101.09 7.49
N MET A 440 -72.89 101.05 6.82
CA MET A 440 -72.17 102.25 6.36
C MET A 440 -72.98 103.01 5.31
N ASN A 441 -73.65 102.34 4.37
CA ASN A 441 -74.55 102.99 3.41
C ASN A 441 -75.75 103.64 4.11
N GLN A 442 -76.39 102.95 5.05
CA GLN A 442 -77.46 103.54 5.88
C GLN A 442 -76.96 104.72 6.70
N MET A 443 -75.71 104.68 7.18
CA MET A 443 -75.09 105.78 7.91
C MET A 443 -74.81 106.99 7.01
N VAL A 444 -74.40 106.77 5.76
CA VAL A 444 -74.25 107.85 4.75
C VAL A 444 -75.60 108.49 4.45
N GLU A 445 -76.66 107.69 4.32
CA GLU A 445 -78.02 108.19 4.09
C GLU A 445 -78.53 109.00 5.30
N ALA A 446 -78.32 108.51 6.52
CA ALA A 446 -78.65 109.24 7.75
C ALA A 446 -77.85 110.54 7.91
N VAL A 447 -76.57 110.57 7.51
CA VAL A 447 -75.74 111.79 7.51
C VAL A 447 -76.28 112.80 6.48
N HIS A 448 -76.74 112.33 5.31
CA HIS A 448 -77.37 113.20 4.32
C HIS A 448 -78.67 113.81 4.86
N GLU A 449 -79.51 113.01 5.52
CA GLU A 449 -80.75 113.45 6.16
C GLU A 449 -80.49 114.46 7.29
N VAL A 450 -79.46 114.24 8.11
CA VAL A 450 -79.02 115.19 9.15
C VAL A 450 -78.53 116.50 8.54
N THR A 451 -77.82 116.45 7.41
CA THR A 451 -77.35 117.66 6.70
C THR A 451 -78.52 118.46 6.14
N GLU A 452 -79.53 117.80 5.56
CA GLU A 452 -80.75 118.44 5.09
C GLU A 452 -81.56 119.04 6.25
N SER A 453 -81.63 118.33 7.38
CA SER A 453 -82.26 118.84 8.60
C SER A 453 -81.53 120.05 9.18
N ALA A 454 -80.20 120.05 9.17
CA ALA A 454 -79.39 121.20 9.58
C ALA A 454 -79.63 122.41 8.67
N HIS A 455 -79.78 122.22 7.36
CA HIS A 455 -80.17 123.28 6.43
C HIS A 455 -81.56 123.86 6.76
N ARG A 456 -82.57 123.02 6.99
CA ARG A 456 -83.91 123.49 7.40
C ARG A 456 -83.92 124.25 8.72
N VAL A 457 -83.10 123.82 9.68
CA VAL A 457 -82.95 124.51 10.98
C VAL A 457 -82.25 125.86 10.79
N ALA A 458 -81.23 125.93 9.95
CA ALA A 458 -80.55 127.18 9.62
C ALA A 458 -81.49 128.18 8.92
N ASP A 459 -82.29 127.73 7.95
CA ASP A 459 -83.31 128.57 7.30
C ASP A 459 -84.37 129.05 8.29
N SER A 460 -84.81 128.18 9.20
CA SER A 460 -85.79 128.54 10.25
C SER A 460 -85.22 129.54 11.25
N ALA A 461 -83.95 129.39 11.63
CA ALA A 461 -83.26 130.34 12.51
C ALA A 461 -83.06 131.70 11.84
N SER A 462 -82.70 131.72 10.55
CA SER A 462 -82.57 132.95 9.76
C SER A 462 -83.91 133.69 9.62
N ASN A 463 -85.02 132.97 9.43
CA ASN A 463 -86.35 133.59 9.36
C ASN A 463 -86.79 134.15 10.72
N ALA A 464 -86.49 133.45 11.83
CA ALA A 464 -86.80 133.93 13.17
C ALA A 464 -86.01 135.19 13.54
N GLU A 465 -84.76 135.32 13.09
CA GLU A 465 -83.94 136.52 13.30
C GLU A 465 -84.52 137.75 12.56
N GLN A 466 -85.04 137.56 11.35
CA GLN A 466 -85.66 138.63 10.56
C GLN A 466 -86.98 139.14 11.16
N ASP A 467 -87.78 138.25 11.76
CA ASP A 467 -89.02 138.62 12.45
C ASP A 467 -88.76 139.41 13.75
N THR A 468 -87.63 139.20 14.41
CA THR A 468 -87.26 139.96 15.63
C THR A 468 -86.72 141.36 15.39
N GLU A 469 -86.29 141.71 14.18
CA GLU A 469 -85.85 143.09 13.87
C GLU A 469 -86.99 144.02 13.42
N THR A 470 -88.21 143.49 13.20
CA THR A 470 -89.33 144.25 12.62
C THR A 470 -90.61 144.33 13.47
N GLY A 471 -90.59 143.81 14.72
CA GLY A 471 -91.66 143.96 15.70
C GLY A 471 -91.16 144.49 17.03
#